data_AF-A0A921ZMG9-F1
#
_entry.id   AF-A0A921ZMG9-F1
#
_cell.length_a   1.000
_cell.length_b   1.000
_cell.length_c   1.000
_cell.angle_alpha   90.00
_cell.angle_beta   90.00
_cell.angle_gamma   90.00
#
_symmetry.space_group_name_H-M   'P 1'
#
loop_
_entity.id
_entity.type
_entity.pdbx_description
1 polymer ?
#
loop_
_entity_poly.entity_id
_entity_poly.type
_entity_poly.pdbx_seq_one_letter_code
_entity_poly.pdbx_strand_id
1 'polypeptide(L)' 'MHIVEEHLKLRHECSTCNQMFNLKSSLTNHVRNKHKRLRPRENILCDCCGKSFMNTLSLQRHVASRVERSF' A
#
# COMPACT_ATOMS: atom_id res chain seq x y z
N MET A 1 7.43 3.74 -42.10
CA MET A 1 8.14 4.17 -40.88
C MET A 1 7.09 4.52 -39.84
N HIS A 2 6.95 3.69 -38.80
CA HIS A 2 5.96 3.92 -37.75
C HIS A 2 6.46 5.07 -36.88
N ILE A 3 5.69 6.15 -36.94
CA ILE A 3 5.97 7.47 -36.39
C ILE A 3 6.42 7.30 -34.93
N VAL A 4 7.66 7.67 -34.69
CA VAL A 4 8.37 7.54 -33.42
C VAL A 4 7.92 8.69 -32.51
N GLU A 5 6.61 8.89 -32.27
CA GLU A 5 6.19 10.13 -31.57
C GLU A 5 4.75 10.19 -31.00
N GLU A 6 4.04 9.08 -30.78
CA GLU A 6 2.69 9.14 -30.14
C GLU A 6 2.58 8.36 -28.82
N HIS A 7 3.71 8.13 -28.15
CA HIS A 7 3.72 7.76 -26.74
C HIS A 7 4.53 8.74 -25.92
N LEU A 8 4.23 10.03 -26.09
CA LEU A 8 4.31 11.06 -25.04
C LEU A 8 3.33 10.73 -23.88
N LYS A 9 3.17 9.43 -23.57
CA LYS A 9 2.55 8.93 -22.36
C LYS A 9 3.41 9.50 -21.26
N LEU A 10 2.77 10.28 -20.39
CA LEU A 10 3.23 10.68 -19.07
C LEU A 10 3.75 9.44 -18.33
N ARG A 11 4.97 9.04 -18.65
CA ARG A 11 5.63 7.87 -18.10
C ARG A 11 6.29 8.34 -16.83
N HIS A 12 5.83 7.78 -15.73
CA HIS A 12 6.34 8.05 -14.41
C HIS A 12 7.49 7.07 -14.17
N GLU A 13 8.73 7.55 -14.34
CA GLU A 13 9.94 6.78 -14.09
C GLU A 13 10.26 6.74 -12.59
N CYS A 14 10.64 5.57 -12.11
CA CYS A 14 11.20 5.44 -10.77
C CYS A 14 12.66 5.88 -10.76
N SER A 15 12.99 6.94 -10.03
CA SER A 15 14.36 7.44 -9.88
C SER A 15 15.31 6.49 -9.13
N THR A 16 14.83 5.36 -8.60
CA THR A 16 15.63 4.39 -7.84
C THR A 16 15.99 3.14 -8.64
N CYS A 17 15.18 2.73 -9.61
CA CYS A 17 15.45 1.54 -10.44
C CYS A 17 15.13 1.73 -11.93
N ASN A 18 14.81 2.96 -12.34
CA ASN A 18 14.49 3.39 -13.69
C ASN A 18 13.34 2.60 -14.35
N GLN A 19 12.47 1.95 -13.56
CA GLN A 19 11.24 1.35 -14.10
C GLN A 19 10.25 2.43 -14.53
N MET A 20 9.65 2.24 -15.70
CA MET A 20 8.64 3.13 -16.27
C MET A 20 7.22 2.64 -15.98
N PHE A 21 6.38 3.54 -15.47
CA PHE A 21 4.97 3.29 -15.22
C PHE A 21 4.10 4.23 -16.05
N ASN A 22 2.94 3.74 -16.49
CA ASN A 22 1.94 4.53 -17.21
C ASN A 22 1.08 5.44 -16.30
N LEU A 23 1.16 5.26 -14.98
CA LEU A 23 0.35 5.97 -13.99
C LEU A 23 1.18 6.36 -12.77
N LYS A 24 0.92 7.56 -12.23
CA LYS A 24 1.56 8.06 -11.00
C LYS A 24 1.25 7.18 -9.78
N SER A 25 0.04 6.62 -9.69
CA SER A 25 -0.36 5.70 -8.62
C SER A 25 0.45 4.41 -8.64
N SER A 26 0.71 3.86 -9.84
CA SER A 26 1.55 2.69 -10.04
C SER A 26 3.00 2.96 -9.63
N LEU A 27 3.58 4.09 -10.05
CA LEU A 27 4.91 4.51 -9.59
C LEU A 27 4.95 4.67 -8.06
N THR A 28 3.96 5.34 -7.49
CA THR A 28 3.89 5.59 -6.04
C THR A 28 3.82 4.27 -5.27
N ASN A 29 2.99 3.32 -5.71
CA ASN A 29 2.90 2.00 -5.11
C ASN A 29 4.18 1.19 -5.28
N HIS A 30 4.80 1.26 -6.46
CA HIS A 30 6.09 0.64 -6.74
C HIS A 30 7.17 1.16 -5.79
N VAL A 31 7.38 2.47 -5.73
CA VAL A 31 8.34 3.10 -4.82
C VAL A 31 8.03 2.69 -3.39
N ARG A 32 6.77 2.76 -2.98
CA ARG A 32 6.31 2.40 -1.63
C ARG A 32 6.57 0.94 -1.23
N ASN A 33 6.50 0.00 -2.17
CA ASN A 33 6.68 -1.43 -1.86
C ASN A 33 8.12 -1.92 -2.09
N LYS A 34 8.83 -1.32 -3.05
CA LYS A 34 10.14 -1.81 -3.51
C LYS A 34 11.31 -0.98 -2.99
N HIS A 35 11.13 0.32 -2.76
CA HIS A 35 12.22 1.26 -2.47
C HIS A 35 12.06 1.95 -1.11
N LYS A 36 10.84 2.36 -0.78
CA LYS A 36 10.46 2.72 0.57
C LYS A 36 10.32 1.40 1.32
N ARG A 37 11.29 1.12 2.19
CA ARG A 37 11.01 0.31 3.38
C ARG A 37 10.00 1.10 4.18
N LEU A 38 8.73 1.02 3.78
CA LEU A 38 7.65 1.48 4.63
C LEU A 38 7.91 0.79 5.95
N ARG A 39 8.24 1.58 6.98
CA ARG A 39 7.96 1.17 8.34
C ARG A 39 6.58 0.51 8.27
N PRO A 40 6.44 -0.76 8.69
CA PRO A 40 5.17 -1.46 8.60
C PRO A 40 4.15 -0.47 9.14
N ARG A 41 3.17 -0.07 8.32
CA ARG A 41 2.14 0.91 8.70
C ARG A 41 1.76 0.55 10.12
N GLU A 42 2.15 1.39 11.09
CA GLU A 42 2.28 1.00 12.51
C GLU A 42 1.15 0.04 12.84
N ASN A 43 1.48 -1.25 12.86
CA ASN A 43 0.48 -2.29 12.86
C ASN A 43 -0.25 -2.13 14.19
N ILE A 44 -1.53 -1.80 14.14
CA ILE A 44 -2.27 -1.52 15.35
C ILE A 44 -2.58 -2.86 15.99
N LEU A 45 -1.99 -3.09 17.15
CA LEU A 45 -2.18 -4.32 17.91
C LEU A 45 -3.49 -4.21 18.68
N CYS A 46 -4.24 -5.30 18.71
CA CYS A 46 -5.37 -5.43 19.62
C CYS A 46 -4.84 -5.79 21.01
N ASP A 47 -5.03 -4.92 22.00
CA ASP A 47 -4.61 -5.17 23.38
C ASP A 47 -5.18 -6.47 23.96
N CYS A 48 -6.39 -6.87 23.55
CA CYS A 48 -7.04 -8.08 24.05
C CYS A 48 -6.48 -9.39 23.49
N CYS A 49 -5.63 -9.37 22.44
CA CYS A 49 -5.14 -10.62 21.84
C CYS A 49 -3.81 -10.55 21.08
N GLY A 50 -3.20 -9.37 20.96
CA GLY A 50 -1.96 -9.17 20.22
C GLY A 50 -2.06 -9.28 18.70
N LYS A 51 -3.26 -9.42 18.10
CA LYS A 51 -3.40 -9.44 16.63
C LYS A 51 -3.08 -8.06 16.04
N SER A 52 -2.24 -8.03 15.01
CA SER A 52 -1.86 -6.83 14.26
C SER A 52 -2.83 -6.52 13.12
N PHE A 53 -3.25 -5.26 13.00
CA PHE A 53 -4.12 -4.77 11.95
C PHE A 53 -3.50 -3.62 11.17
N MET A 54 -3.80 -3.57 9.87
CA MET A 54 -3.25 -2.55 8.96
C MET A 54 -3.93 -1.17 9.08
N ASN A 55 -5.06 -1.09 9.78
CA ASN A 55 -5.84 0.13 9.98
C ASN A 55 -6.78 0.02 11.19
N THR A 56 -7.18 1.18 11.71
CA THR A 56 -8.04 1.28 12.91
C THR A 56 -9.44 0.70 12.70
N LEU A 57 -10.02 0.84 11.50
CA LEU A 57 -11.36 0.28 11.22
C LEU A 57 -11.38 -1.25 11.35
N SER A 58 -10.33 -1.92 10.88
CA SER A 58 -10.22 -3.37 10.96
C SER A 58 -10.09 -3.84 12.40
N LEU A 59 -9.34 -3.10 13.22
CA LEU A 59 -9.23 -3.35 14.66
C LEU A 59 -10.57 -3.11 15.36
N GLN A 60 -11.25 -1.99 15.09
CA GLN A 60 -12.54 -1.64 15.69
C GLN A 60 -13.60 -2.71 15.42
N ARG A 61 -13.72 -3.17 14.17
CA ARG A 61 -14.62 -4.28 13.82
C ARG A 61 -14.26 -5.58 14.53
N HIS A 62 -12.96 -5.87 14.67
CA HIS A 62 -12.47 -7.05 15.37
C HIS A 62 -12.77 -7.00 16.88
N VAL A 63 -12.60 -5.84 17.52
CA VAL A 63 -12.95 -5.66 18.94
C VAL A 63 -14.46 -5.72 19.12
N ALA A 64 -15.24 -5.12 18.22
CA ALA A 64 -16.70 -5.20 18.26
C ALA A 64 -17.21 -6.65 18.17
N SER A 65 -16.64 -7.49 17.31
CA SER A 65 -17.05 -8.90 17.20
C SER A 65 -16.54 -9.79 18.35
N ARG A 66 -15.49 -9.36 19.07
CA ARG A 66 -15.01 -10.04 20.28
C ARG A 66 -15.98 -9.95 21.44
N VAL A 67 -16.77 -8.87 21.52
CA VAL A 67 -17.81 -8.69 22.55
C VAL A 67 -18.92 -9.75 22.42
N GLU A 68 -19.16 -10.27 21.21
CA GLU A 68 -20.19 -11.27 20.90
C GLU A 68 -19.75 -12.74 21.13
N ARG A 69 -18.53 -12.99 21.64
CA ARG A 69 -18.01 -14.35 21.94
C ARG A 69 -17.55 -14.50 23.39
N SER A 70 -18.31 -13.95 24.31
CA SER A 70 -18.19 -14.23 25.74
C SER A 70 -19.59 -14.42 26.33
N PHE A 71 -20.21 -15.52 25.92
CA PHE A 71 -21.25 -16.26 26.64
C PHE A 71 -21.00 -17.74 26.38
#